data_AF-A0AAN5DA07-F1
#
_entry.id   AF-A0AAN5DA07-F1
#
_cell.length_a   1.000
_cell.length_b   1.000
_cell.length_c   1.000
_cell.angle_alpha   90.00
_cell.angle_beta   90.00
_cell.angle_gamma   90.00
#
_symmetry.space_group_name_H-M   'P 1'
#
loop_
_entity.id
_entity.type
_entity.pdbx_description
1 polymer ?
#
loop_
_entity_poly.entity_id
_entity_poly.type
_entity_poly.pdbx_seq_one_letter_code
_entity_poly.pdbx_strand_id
1 'polypeptide(L)'
;MSGKYAKKRKSGRDEDTSTEGLTERSRREERAAREDSDSPPPTKPKKSKKDDGGDAESMSIEETNKLRASLGLAPLETDDAPKAAEEDDDEPVPEGVNVILEDGIKIHHKTADNLGEKKKERELKEKLEAAKQKRKVHEKVLKAKKLADEEEEDGAASWVEKMRKAEEEKKRAEERAKMLDAMDEEFGVSNLMDEEKEKEKRKKAREAMKQRRAQEDAITAGLIVGHSKDSFLGGKDQILVLEDKGMLPDPFS
;
A
#
# COMPACT_ATOMS: atom_id res chain seq x y z
N MET A 1 -18.35 -36.43 -43.72
CA MET A 1 -19.07 -35.95 -42.51
C MET A 1 -18.17 -34.95 -41.79
N SER A 2 -18.45 -33.65 -41.93
CA SER A 2 -17.58 -32.56 -41.43
C SER A 2 -18.15 -32.00 -40.13
N GLY A 3 -17.54 -32.32 -38.99
CA GLY A 3 -17.89 -31.75 -37.69
C GLY A 3 -17.17 -30.43 -37.43
N LYS A 4 -17.91 -29.32 -37.42
CA LYS A 4 -17.41 -27.99 -37.08
C LYS A 4 -17.37 -27.83 -35.55
N TYR A 5 -16.19 -27.75 -34.95
CA TYR A 5 -16.06 -27.39 -33.54
C TYR A 5 -16.04 -25.86 -33.38
N ALA A 6 -17.18 -25.28 -33.00
CA ALA A 6 -17.28 -23.89 -32.58
C ALA A 6 -16.83 -23.75 -31.12
N LYS A 7 -15.70 -23.08 -30.86
CA LYS A 7 -15.27 -22.70 -29.51
C LYS A 7 -16.20 -21.60 -28.96
N LYS A 8 -17.11 -21.98 -28.07
CA LYS A 8 -17.99 -21.08 -27.32
C LYS A 8 -17.14 -20.27 -26.32
N ARG A 9 -17.01 -18.95 -26.52
CA ARG A 9 -16.38 -18.05 -25.55
C ARG A 9 -17.26 -18.03 -24.29
N LYS A 10 -16.70 -18.44 -23.16
CA LYS A 10 -17.36 -18.39 -21.85
C LYS A 10 -17.41 -16.93 -21.39
N SER A 11 -18.51 -16.24 -21.64
CA SER A 11 -18.84 -15.00 -20.96
C SER A 11 -19.29 -15.34 -19.54
N GLY A 12 -18.31 -15.43 -18.62
CA GLY A 12 -18.59 -15.37 -17.19
C GLY A 12 -18.96 -13.92 -16.85
N ARG A 13 -20.24 -13.59 -16.96
CA ARG A 13 -20.82 -12.39 -16.37
C ARG A 13 -21.74 -12.90 -15.28
N ASP A 14 -21.17 -13.19 -14.12
CA ASP A 14 -21.96 -13.38 -12.91
C ASP A 14 -22.84 -12.14 -12.75
N GLU A 15 -24.15 -12.34 -12.75
CA GLU A 15 -25.11 -11.26 -12.54
C GLU A 15 -25.09 -10.88 -11.07
N ASP A 16 -24.13 -10.04 -10.71
CA ASP A 16 -24.13 -9.37 -9.41
C ASP A 16 -25.32 -8.38 -9.38
N THR A 17 -26.37 -8.77 -8.66
CA THR A 17 -27.60 -7.99 -8.45
C THR A 17 -27.51 -7.09 -7.22
N SER A 18 -26.34 -6.98 -6.60
CA SER A 18 -26.10 -6.05 -5.50
C SER A 18 -26.36 -4.59 -5.93
N THR A 19 -26.78 -3.76 -4.97
CA THR A 19 -27.03 -2.32 -5.17
C THR A 19 -25.79 -1.61 -5.71
N GLU A 20 -24.60 -2.03 -5.28
CA GLU A 20 -23.32 -1.52 -5.78
C GLU A 20 -23.08 -1.92 -7.24
N GLY A 21 -23.38 -3.18 -7.61
CA GLY A 21 -23.23 -3.68 -8.98
C GLY A 21 -24.14 -2.98 -10.01
N LEU A 22 -25.34 -2.56 -9.58
CA LEU A 22 -26.26 -1.75 -10.40
C LEU A 22 -25.72 -0.33 -10.65
N THR A 23 -25.12 0.30 -9.63
CA THR A 23 -24.52 1.65 -9.78
C THR A 23 -23.32 1.65 -10.73
N GLU A 24 -22.50 0.61 -10.68
CA GLU A 24 -21.33 0.44 -11.56
C GLU A 24 -21.75 0.26 -13.03
N ARG A 25 -22.82 -0.51 -13.30
CA ARG A 25 -23.39 -0.68 -14.64
C ARG A 25 -23.94 0.63 -15.20
N SER A 26 -24.70 1.38 -14.40
CA SER A 26 -25.26 2.67 -14.80
C SER A 26 -24.18 3.67 -15.23
N ARG A 27 -23.09 3.79 -14.46
CA ARG A 27 -21.95 4.67 -14.80
C ARG A 27 -21.24 4.26 -16.08
N ARG A 28 -21.10 2.94 -16.33
CA ARG A 28 -20.47 2.43 -17.55
C ARG A 28 -21.31 2.72 -18.78
N GLU A 29 -22.62 2.59 -18.66
CA GLU A 29 -23.56 2.85 -19.76
C GLU A 29 -23.66 4.35 -20.08
N GLU A 30 -23.60 5.21 -19.06
CA GLU A 30 -23.53 6.67 -19.25
C GLU A 30 -22.22 7.13 -19.90
N ARG A 31 -21.10 6.41 -19.67
CA ARG A 31 -19.81 6.70 -20.30
C ARG A 31 -19.77 6.27 -21.76
N ALA A 32 -20.36 5.12 -22.08
CA ALA A 32 -20.46 4.63 -23.46
C ALA A 32 -21.38 5.52 -24.32
N ALA A 33 -22.45 6.08 -23.74
CA ALA A 33 -23.34 7.01 -24.44
C ALA A 33 -22.68 8.37 -24.76
N ARG A 34 -21.61 8.76 -24.05
CA ARG A 34 -20.86 10.00 -24.29
C ARG A 34 -19.79 9.88 -25.38
N GLU A 35 -19.43 8.67 -25.80
CA GLU A 35 -18.41 8.45 -26.84
C GLU A 35 -18.98 8.39 -28.27
N ASP A 36 -20.32 8.43 -28.45
CA ASP A 36 -20.99 8.33 -29.76
C ASP A 36 -21.79 9.60 -30.16
N SER A 37 -21.48 10.75 -29.56
CA SER A 37 -22.04 12.04 -30.02
C SER A 37 -21.06 12.79 -30.90
N ASP A 38 -21.29 12.63 -32.21
CA ASP A 38 -20.78 13.38 -33.34
C ASP A 38 -20.78 14.90 -33.06
N SER A 39 -19.58 15.45 -32.84
CA SER A 39 -19.37 16.89 -32.69
C SER A 39 -18.85 17.42 -34.04
N PRO A 40 -19.54 18.37 -34.71
CA PRO A 40 -19.12 18.84 -36.02
C PRO A 40 -17.80 19.63 -35.93
N PRO A 41 -16.95 19.60 -36.97
CA PRO A 41 -15.64 20.23 -36.94
C PRO A 41 -15.74 21.77 -36.93
N PRO A 42 -14.81 22.49 -36.29
CA PRO A 42 -14.80 23.95 -36.28
C PRO A 42 -14.51 24.51 -37.67
N THR A 43 -15.35 25.45 -38.12
CA THR A 43 -15.19 26.19 -39.37
C THR A 43 -14.06 27.22 -39.25
N LYS A 44 -13.14 27.22 -40.21
CA LYS A 44 -12.02 28.18 -40.28
C LYS A 44 -12.55 29.57 -40.68
N PRO A 45 -12.05 30.68 -40.11
CA PRO A 45 -12.42 32.01 -40.55
C PRO A 45 -11.83 32.30 -41.95
N LYS A 46 -12.67 32.84 -42.84
CA LYS A 46 -12.28 33.30 -44.18
C LYS A 46 -11.35 34.51 -44.06
N LYS A 47 -10.14 34.41 -44.62
CA LYS A 47 -9.29 35.59 -44.89
C LYS A 47 -9.98 36.46 -45.93
N SER A 48 -10.31 37.69 -45.55
CA SER A 48 -10.65 38.75 -46.51
C SER A 48 -9.41 39.07 -47.34
N LYS A 49 -9.60 39.01 -48.66
CA LYS A 49 -8.65 39.49 -49.66
C LYS A 49 -8.67 41.02 -49.56
N LYS A 50 -7.54 41.64 -49.21
CA LYS A 50 -7.38 43.09 -49.27
C LYS A 50 -6.81 43.42 -50.65
N ASP A 51 -7.50 44.30 -51.34
CA ASP A 51 -7.15 44.79 -52.67
C ASP A 51 -5.73 45.39 -52.68
N ASP A 52 -4.93 44.92 -53.64
CA ASP A 52 -3.68 45.54 -54.06
C ASP A 52 -4.07 46.68 -55.01
N GLY A 53 -4.20 47.88 -54.44
CA GLY A 53 -4.56 49.11 -55.12
C GLY A 53 -3.34 50.01 -55.20
N GLY A 54 -2.97 50.36 -56.43
CA GLY A 54 -1.75 51.06 -56.81
C GLY A 54 -1.47 52.39 -56.11
N ASP A 55 -0.18 52.72 -56.11
CA ASP A 55 0.38 54.06 -56.24
C ASP A 55 -0.29 55.12 -55.33
N ALA A 56 -0.15 54.92 -54.02
CA ALA A 56 -0.33 55.98 -53.04
C ALA A 56 1.05 56.52 -52.69
N GLU A 57 1.25 57.81 -52.93
CA GLU A 57 2.39 58.63 -52.51
C GLU A 57 2.91 58.16 -51.14
N SER A 58 4.03 57.43 -51.14
CA SER A 58 4.56 56.79 -49.94
C SER A 58 5.12 57.87 -49.00
N MET A 59 4.44 58.11 -47.89
CA MET A 59 4.95 58.97 -46.83
C MET A 59 6.23 58.40 -46.24
N SER A 60 7.16 59.28 -45.84
CA SER A 60 8.43 58.86 -45.24
C SER A 60 8.18 58.06 -43.95
N ILE A 61 9.09 57.16 -43.59
CA ILE A 61 9.01 56.37 -42.34
C ILE A 61 8.86 57.30 -41.12
N GLU A 62 9.49 58.47 -41.17
CA GLU A 62 9.36 59.51 -40.14
C GLU A 62 7.94 60.10 -40.05
N GLU A 63 7.30 60.36 -41.18
CA GLU A 63 5.92 60.87 -41.24
C GLU A 63 4.94 59.81 -40.76
N THR A 64 5.21 58.55 -41.09
CA THR A 64 4.43 57.40 -40.62
C THR A 64 4.58 57.21 -39.11
N ASN A 65 5.79 57.40 -38.56
CA ASN A 65 6.05 57.33 -37.12
C ASN A 65 5.35 58.44 -36.33
N LYS A 66 5.25 59.66 -36.89
CA LYS A 66 4.47 60.76 -36.28
C LYS A 66 2.98 60.41 -36.19
N LEU A 67 2.41 59.84 -37.26
CA LEU A 67 1.03 59.38 -37.26
C LEU A 67 0.82 58.25 -36.25
N ARG A 68 1.78 57.32 -36.16
CA ARG A 68 1.76 56.20 -35.22
C ARG A 68 1.77 56.67 -33.76
N ALA A 69 2.62 57.64 -33.45
CA ALA A 69 2.67 58.28 -32.13
C ALA A 69 1.36 59.02 -31.79
N SER A 70 0.77 59.72 -32.77
CA SER A 70 -0.52 60.42 -32.59
C SER A 70 -1.67 59.46 -32.31
N LEU A 71 -1.55 58.22 -32.78
CA LEU A 71 -2.50 57.14 -32.54
C LEU A 71 -2.12 56.23 -31.36
N GLY A 72 -1.05 56.58 -30.61
CA GLY A 72 -0.59 55.82 -29.43
C GLY A 72 0.05 54.46 -29.76
N LEU A 73 0.47 54.24 -31.00
CA LEU A 73 1.16 53.02 -31.44
C LEU A 73 2.68 53.21 -31.41
N ALA A 74 3.41 52.12 -31.20
CA ALA A 74 4.87 52.10 -31.16
C ALA A 74 5.48 52.49 -32.53
N PRO A 75 6.52 53.35 -32.60
CA PRO A 75 7.20 53.71 -33.85
C PRO A 75 7.76 52.51 -34.61
N LEU A 76 7.87 52.63 -35.94
CA LEU A 76 8.60 51.69 -36.79
C LEU A 76 10.10 51.95 -36.67
N GLU A 77 10.87 50.86 -36.61
CA GLU A 77 12.34 50.90 -36.59
C GLU A 77 12.89 51.41 -37.92
N THR A 78 13.86 52.32 -37.86
CA THR A 78 14.64 52.81 -39.00
C THR A 78 15.99 52.12 -39.01
N ASP A 79 16.46 51.66 -40.16
CA ASP A 79 17.69 50.85 -40.33
C ASP A 79 19.02 51.55 -39.94
N ASP A 80 19.00 52.80 -39.45
CA ASP A 80 20.18 53.62 -39.16
C ASP A 80 20.49 53.84 -37.65
N ALA A 81 19.94 53.05 -36.72
CA ALA A 81 20.34 53.12 -35.31
C ALA A 81 20.52 51.73 -34.64
N PRO A 82 21.53 51.55 -33.77
CA PRO A 82 21.92 50.24 -33.26
C PRO A 82 20.92 49.70 -32.23
N LYS A 83 20.69 48.38 -32.30
CA LYS A 83 19.94 47.54 -31.36
C LYS A 83 20.17 47.96 -29.89
N ALA A 84 19.20 48.64 -29.30
CA ALA A 84 19.01 48.64 -27.85
C ALA A 84 18.19 47.40 -27.51
N ALA A 85 18.87 46.26 -27.37
CA ALA A 85 18.30 45.09 -26.73
C ALA A 85 18.33 45.34 -25.22
N GLU A 86 17.16 45.57 -24.62
CA GLU A 86 16.93 45.16 -23.24
C GLU A 86 17.15 43.64 -23.18
N GLU A 87 18.22 43.22 -22.53
CA GLU A 87 18.48 41.82 -22.14
C GLU A 87 18.75 41.82 -20.63
N ASP A 88 17.69 42.12 -19.85
CA ASP A 88 17.58 41.73 -18.45
C ASP A 88 17.01 40.30 -18.42
N ASP A 89 17.88 39.29 -18.61
CA ASP A 89 17.55 37.88 -18.30
C ASP A 89 18.85 37.05 -18.16
N ASP A 90 19.73 37.49 -17.26
CA ASP A 90 20.86 36.71 -16.74
C ASP A 90 20.39 35.82 -15.57
N GLU A 91 19.35 35.00 -15.78
CA GLU A 91 19.05 33.88 -14.88
C GLU A 91 19.89 32.66 -15.28
N PRO A 92 20.65 32.04 -14.35
CA PRO A 92 21.49 30.89 -14.68
C PRO A 92 20.62 29.73 -15.17
N VAL A 93 20.80 29.36 -16.43
CA VAL A 93 20.13 28.22 -17.08
C VAL A 93 20.42 26.95 -16.25
N PRO A 94 19.41 26.27 -15.69
CA PRO A 94 19.62 25.06 -14.93
C PRO A 94 20.18 23.94 -15.81
N GLU A 95 21.13 23.17 -15.26
CA GLU A 95 21.78 22.04 -15.95
C GLU A 95 20.74 21.10 -16.58
N GLY A 96 20.86 20.87 -17.90
CA GLY A 96 20.00 19.95 -18.66
C GLY A 96 19.14 20.58 -19.76
N VAL A 97 19.24 21.90 -19.98
CA VAL A 97 18.49 22.59 -21.05
C VAL A 97 19.38 22.78 -22.28
N ASN A 98 19.13 22.00 -23.34
CA ASN A 98 19.73 22.27 -24.64
C ASN A 98 19.07 23.53 -25.22
N VAL A 99 19.87 24.57 -25.45
CA VAL A 99 19.45 25.81 -26.11
C VAL A 99 19.78 25.69 -27.59
N ILE A 100 18.75 25.53 -28.42
CA ILE A 100 18.89 25.51 -29.89
C ILE A 100 18.42 26.87 -30.40
N LEU A 101 19.29 27.57 -31.14
CA LEU A 101 18.97 28.84 -31.79
C LEU A 101 18.61 28.54 -33.25
N GLU A 102 17.33 28.59 -33.58
CA GLU A 102 16.82 28.49 -34.95
C GLU A 102 15.93 29.72 -35.19
N ASP A 103 16.22 30.49 -36.25
CA ASP A 103 15.46 31.67 -36.71
C ASP A 103 15.17 32.77 -35.65
N GLY A 104 16.10 32.98 -34.71
CA GLY A 104 16.00 34.04 -33.69
C GLY A 104 15.11 33.71 -32.49
N ILE A 105 14.65 32.45 -32.37
CA ILE A 105 13.85 31.99 -31.24
C ILE A 105 14.71 31.05 -30.37
N LYS A 106 14.95 31.43 -29.12
CA LYS A 106 15.71 30.66 -28.14
C LYS A 106 14.80 29.59 -27.52
N ILE A 107 14.89 28.34 -28.00
CA ILE A 107 14.05 27.25 -27.50
C ILE A 107 14.78 26.53 -26.36
N HIS A 108 14.24 26.62 -25.15
CA HIS A 108 14.72 25.92 -23.96
C HIS A 108 14.01 24.56 -23.83
N HIS A 109 14.68 23.46 -24.19
CA HIS A 109 14.11 22.11 -24.01
C HIS A 109 14.39 21.59 -22.59
N LYS A 110 13.42 21.73 -21.67
CA LYS A 110 13.41 21.04 -20.38
C LYS A 110 12.81 19.64 -20.54
N THR A 111 13.50 18.61 -20.06
CA THR A 111 12.95 17.25 -20.02
C THR A 111 11.66 17.22 -19.21
N ALA A 112 10.62 16.58 -19.73
CA ALA A 112 9.33 16.53 -19.07
C ALA A 112 9.40 15.74 -17.76
N ASP A 113 8.94 16.37 -16.67
CA ASP A 113 8.73 15.70 -15.41
C ASP A 113 7.77 14.51 -15.56
N ASN A 114 8.13 13.34 -15.03
CA ASN A 114 7.26 12.17 -15.01
C ASN A 114 6.11 12.37 -13.99
N LEU A 115 5.08 13.09 -14.43
CA LEU A 115 3.91 13.42 -13.61
C LEU A 115 3.08 12.16 -13.28
N GLY A 116 3.23 11.08 -14.06
CA GLY A 116 2.56 9.80 -13.85
C GLY A 116 3.09 9.07 -12.61
N GLU A 117 4.41 9.01 -12.44
CA GLU A 117 5.04 8.43 -11.24
C GLU A 117 4.71 9.24 -9.99
N LYS A 118 4.78 10.59 -10.07
CA LYS A 118 4.37 11.49 -8.98
C LYS A 118 2.89 11.34 -8.60
N LYS A 119 2.01 10.96 -9.54
CA LYS A 119 0.59 10.65 -9.23
C LYS A 119 0.44 9.29 -8.56
N LYS A 120 1.10 8.26 -9.08
CA LYS A 120 1.11 6.91 -8.49
C LYS A 120 1.68 6.89 -7.08
N GLU A 121 2.75 7.64 -6.83
CA GLU A 121 3.34 7.78 -5.49
C GLU A 121 2.34 8.43 -4.50
N ARG A 122 1.66 9.50 -4.92
CA ARG A 122 0.61 10.14 -4.11
C ARG A 122 -0.55 9.20 -3.81
N GLU A 123 -1.02 8.44 -4.81
CA GLU A 123 -2.09 7.44 -4.62
C GLU A 123 -1.68 6.32 -3.66
N LEU A 124 -0.42 5.85 -3.74
CA LEU A 124 0.10 4.84 -2.81
C LEU A 124 0.22 5.38 -1.39
N LYS A 125 0.66 6.64 -1.24
CA LYS A 125 0.74 7.32 0.05
C LYS A 125 -0.64 7.47 0.68
N GLU A 126 -1.63 7.89 -0.10
CA GLU A 126 -3.02 8.01 0.36
C GLU A 126 -3.59 6.66 0.82
N LYS A 127 -3.35 5.58 0.05
CA LYS A 127 -3.76 4.22 0.43
C LYS A 127 -3.09 3.76 1.72
N LEU A 128 -1.81 4.05 1.92
CA LEU A 128 -1.09 3.72 3.15
C LEU A 128 -1.63 4.50 4.36
N GLU A 129 -1.94 5.78 4.19
CA GLU A 129 -2.55 6.61 5.23
C GLU A 129 -3.93 6.07 5.62
N ALA A 130 -4.78 5.73 4.65
CA ALA A 130 -6.08 5.11 4.90
C ALA A 130 -5.94 3.77 5.66
N ALA A 131 -5.01 2.91 5.28
CA ALA A 131 -4.74 1.65 5.98
C ALA A 131 -4.26 1.88 7.42
N LYS A 132 -3.40 2.89 7.64
CA LYS A 132 -2.93 3.29 8.98
C LYS A 132 -4.07 3.81 9.86
N GLN A 133 -4.97 4.62 9.31
CA GLN A 133 -6.16 5.09 10.05
C GLN A 133 -7.09 3.94 10.39
N LYS A 134 -7.34 3.01 9.46
CA LYS A 134 -8.11 1.78 9.73
C LYS A 134 -7.50 0.99 10.89
N ARG A 135 -6.19 0.74 10.86
CA ARG A 135 -5.48 0.03 11.95
C ARG A 135 -5.64 0.74 13.29
N LYS A 136 -5.51 2.08 13.34
CA LYS A 136 -5.71 2.86 14.57
C LYS A 136 -7.13 2.72 15.11
N VAL A 137 -8.15 2.71 14.25
CA VAL A 137 -9.55 2.50 14.67
C VAL A 137 -9.71 1.09 15.25
N HIS A 138 -9.19 0.06 14.58
CA HIS A 138 -9.22 -1.31 15.09
C HIS A 138 -8.51 -1.44 16.45
N GLU A 139 -7.35 -0.81 16.62
CA GLU A 139 -6.62 -0.80 17.89
C GLU A 139 -7.42 -0.12 19.01
N LYS A 140 -8.07 1.02 18.72
CA LYS A 140 -8.95 1.70 19.68
C LYS A 140 -10.15 0.83 20.07
N VAL A 141 -10.75 0.12 19.12
CA VAL A 141 -11.86 -0.80 19.40
C VAL A 141 -11.41 -2.00 20.24
N LEU A 142 -10.21 -2.53 19.98
CA LEU A 142 -9.65 -3.64 20.77
C LEU A 142 -9.23 -3.21 22.18
N LYS A 143 -8.70 -1.99 22.33
CA LYS A 143 -8.27 -1.43 23.62
C LYS A 143 -9.43 -0.89 24.44
N ALA A 144 -10.51 -0.45 23.81
CA ALA A 144 -11.72 -0.07 24.52
C ALA A 144 -12.22 -1.26 25.33
N LYS A 145 -12.46 -1.02 26.62
CA LYS A 145 -13.03 -2.01 27.55
C LYS A 145 -14.32 -2.55 26.91
N LYS A 146 -14.41 -3.87 26.75
CA LYS A 146 -15.61 -4.49 26.18
C LYS A 146 -16.76 -4.15 27.12
N LEU A 147 -17.95 -3.83 26.57
CA LEU A 147 -19.15 -3.58 27.40
C LEU A 147 -19.46 -4.76 28.35
N ALA A 148 -18.96 -5.96 28.07
CA ALA A 148 -19.10 -7.14 28.92
C ALA A 148 -18.14 -7.20 30.11
N ASP A 149 -17.19 -6.26 30.21
CA ASP A 149 -16.14 -6.21 31.23
C ASP A 149 -16.41 -5.10 32.26
N GLU A 150 -17.61 -4.50 32.24
CA GLU A 150 -18.14 -3.71 33.36
C GLU A 150 -18.22 -4.61 34.60
N GLU A 151 -17.07 -4.73 35.25
CA GLU A 151 -16.91 -5.23 36.59
C GLU A 151 -17.80 -4.35 37.47
N GLU A 152 -18.84 -4.97 37.99
CA GLU A 152 -19.72 -4.42 39.03
C GLU A 152 -18.85 -3.66 40.03
N GLU A 153 -19.12 -2.36 40.18
CA GLU A 153 -18.30 -1.43 40.95
C GLU A 153 -18.12 -1.99 42.37
N ASP A 154 -16.92 -2.55 42.63
CA ASP A 154 -16.65 -3.34 43.83
C ASP A 154 -16.55 -2.43 45.06
N GLY A 155 -17.68 -2.15 45.69
CA GLY A 155 -17.74 -1.54 47.01
C GLY A 155 -17.11 -2.44 48.08
N ALA A 156 -16.69 -1.87 49.21
CA ALA A 156 -16.10 -2.64 50.31
C ALA A 156 -16.99 -3.81 50.79
N ALA A 157 -18.32 -3.70 50.65
CA ALA A 157 -19.27 -4.75 50.96
C ALA A 157 -19.17 -5.96 50.00
N SER A 158 -19.08 -5.74 48.68
CA SER A 158 -18.95 -6.83 47.70
C SER A 158 -17.61 -7.57 47.84
N TRP A 159 -16.55 -6.86 48.24
CA TRP A 159 -15.25 -7.49 48.55
C TRP A 159 -15.32 -8.40 49.78
N VAL A 160 -15.97 -7.96 50.86
CA VAL A 160 -16.17 -8.78 52.07
C VAL A 160 -17.03 -10.01 51.75
N GLU A 161 -18.08 -9.85 50.94
CA GLU A 161 -18.92 -10.98 50.49
C GLU A 161 -18.15 -11.97 49.61
N LYS A 162 -17.32 -11.49 48.67
CA LYS A 162 -16.43 -12.33 47.85
C LYS A 162 -15.42 -13.09 48.72
N MET A 163 -14.81 -12.41 49.70
CA MET A 163 -13.89 -13.02 50.65
C MET A 163 -14.56 -14.10 51.49
N ARG A 164 -15.74 -13.81 52.06
CA ARG A 164 -16.51 -14.78 52.84
C ARG A 164 -16.93 -15.98 51.99
N LYS A 165 -17.35 -15.74 50.74
CA LYS A 165 -17.71 -16.81 49.79
C LYS A 165 -16.50 -17.67 49.44
N ALA A 166 -15.34 -17.07 49.20
CA ALA A 166 -14.10 -17.79 48.95
C ALA A 166 -13.65 -18.61 50.18
N GLU A 167 -13.83 -18.08 51.38
CA GLU A 167 -13.54 -18.78 52.64
C GLU A 167 -14.50 -19.95 52.87
N GLU A 168 -15.80 -19.75 52.65
CA GLU A 168 -16.79 -20.83 52.76
C GLU A 168 -16.55 -21.92 51.71
N GLU A 169 -16.21 -21.52 50.47
CA GLU A 169 -15.85 -22.46 49.40
C GLU A 169 -14.57 -23.23 49.74
N LYS A 170 -13.56 -22.55 50.28
CA LYS A 170 -12.32 -23.19 50.75
C LYS A 170 -12.60 -24.16 51.90
N LYS A 171 -13.40 -23.78 52.90
CA LYS A 171 -13.78 -24.66 54.00
C LYS A 171 -14.57 -25.88 53.52
N ARG A 172 -15.53 -25.68 52.61
CA ARG A 172 -16.29 -26.79 52.01
C ARG A 172 -15.41 -27.70 51.15
N ALA A 173 -14.42 -27.15 50.47
CA ALA A 173 -13.42 -27.92 49.73
C ALA A 173 -12.50 -28.70 50.67
N GLU A 174 -12.08 -28.13 51.80
CA GLU A 174 -11.28 -28.80 52.83
C GLU A 174 -12.06 -29.94 53.50
N GLU A 175 -13.33 -29.72 53.85
CA GLU A 175 -14.21 -30.77 54.40
C GLU A 175 -14.42 -31.91 53.40
N ARG A 176 -14.63 -31.58 52.12
CA ARG A 176 -14.72 -32.59 51.06
C ARG A 176 -13.40 -33.32 50.83
N ALA A 177 -12.27 -32.61 50.83
CA ALA A 177 -10.95 -33.21 50.69
C ALA A 177 -10.67 -34.18 51.84
N LYS A 178 -10.99 -33.78 53.08
CA LYS A 178 -10.83 -34.62 54.27
C LYS A 178 -11.73 -35.86 54.24
N MET A 179 -12.97 -35.71 53.76
CA MET A 179 -13.88 -36.85 53.58
C MET A 179 -13.38 -37.84 52.51
N LEU A 180 -12.82 -37.33 51.41
CA LEU A 180 -12.24 -38.15 50.34
C LEU A 180 -10.95 -38.85 50.79
N ASP A 181 -10.09 -38.16 51.54
CA ASP A 181 -8.84 -38.73 52.08
C ASP A 181 -9.13 -39.89 53.04
N ALA A 182 -10.14 -39.73 53.91
CA ALA A 182 -10.62 -40.82 54.78
C ALA A 182 -11.20 -42.01 53.98
N MET A 183 -11.91 -41.74 52.88
CA MET A 183 -12.43 -42.79 51.99
C MET A 183 -11.30 -43.50 51.22
N ASP A 184 -10.28 -42.79 50.77
CA ASP A 184 -9.11 -43.35 50.09
C ASP A 184 -8.25 -44.21 51.03
N GLU A 185 -8.14 -43.81 52.31
CA GLU A 185 -7.45 -44.58 53.35
C GLU A 185 -8.20 -45.89 53.68
N GLU A 186 -9.53 -45.87 53.70
CA GLU A 186 -10.36 -47.07 53.91
C GLU A 186 -10.39 -48.00 52.68
N PHE A 187 -10.40 -47.44 51.46
CA PHE A 187 -10.51 -48.23 50.22
C PHE A 187 -9.16 -48.67 49.64
N GLY A 188 -8.04 -48.14 50.14
CA GLY A 188 -6.68 -48.58 49.77
C GLY A 188 -6.29 -48.30 48.30
N VAL A 189 -6.97 -47.36 47.63
CA VAL A 189 -6.82 -47.06 46.19
C VAL A 189 -5.59 -46.20 45.89
N SER A 190 -5.00 -45.58 46.91
CA SER A 190 -3.85 -44.68 46.78
C SER A 190 -2.70 -45.30 45.98
N ASN A 191 -2.33 -46.56 46.27
CA ASN A 191 -1.24 -47.25 45.58
C ASN A 191 -1.54 -47.50 44.08
N LEU A 192 -2.78 -47.85 43.73
CA LEU A 192 -3.17 -48.09 42.34
C LEU A 192 -3.18 -46.78 41.54
N MET A 193 -3.68 -45.70 42.16
CA MET A 193 -3.66 -44.35 41.60
C MET A 193 -2.24 -43.80 41.44
N ASP A 194 -1.33 -44.07 42.37
CA ASP A 194 0.05 -43.60 42.28
C ASP A 194 0.84 -44.33 41.18
N GLU A 195 0.63 -45.64 41.01
CA GLU A 195 1.18 -46.39 39.86
C GLU A 195 0.62 -45.87 38.52
N GLU A 196 -0.67 -45.52 38.47
CA GLU A 196 -1.29 -44.95 37.28
C GLU A 196 -0.78 -43.53 37.00
N LYS A 197 -0.64 -42.68 38.03
CA LYS A 197 -0.03 -41.36 37.93
C LYS A 197 1.43 -41.45 37.48
N GLU A 198 2.20 -42.43 37.94
CA GLU A 198 3.58 -42.62 37.49
C GLU A 198 3.63 -43.07 36.02
N LYS A 199 2.76 -44.01 35.62
CA LYS A 199 2.59 -44.41 34.21
C LYS A 199 2.16 -43.22 33.35
N GLU A 200 1.24 -42.38 33.81
CA GLU A 200 0.82 -41.17 33.14
C GLU A 200 1.96 -40.14 33.04
N LYS A 201 2.68 -39.88 34.13
CA LYS A 201 3.85 -38.98 34.14
C LYS A 201 4.89 -39.45 33.14
N ARG A 202 5.18 -40.75 33.09
CA ARG A 202 6.11 -41.35 32.12
C ARG A 202 5.60 -41.22 30.68
N LYS A 203 4.30 -41.42 30.44
CA LYS A 203 3.67 -41.20 29.12
C LYS A 203 3.76 -39.72 28.72
N LYS A 204 3.37 -38.80 29.61
CA LYS A 204 3.45 -37.35 29.40
C LYS A 204 4.89 -36.88 29.15
N ALA A 205 5.87 -37.39 29.90
CA ALA A 205 7.27 -37.09 29.68
C ALA A 205 7.76 -37.58 28.31
N ARG A 206 7.35 -38.79 27.89
CA ARG A 206 7.67 -39.32 26.56
C ARG A 206 7.00 -38.52 25.44
N GLU A 207 5.74 -38.11 25.63
CA GLU A 207 5.03 -37.26 24.68
C GLU A 207 5.68 -35.88 24.57
N ALA A 208 6.04 -35.25 25.70
CA ALA A 208 6.75 -33.98 25.72
C ALA A 208 8.12 -34.09 25.01
N MET A 209 8.87 -35.17 25.24
CA MET A 209 10.13 -35.42 24.53
C MET A 209 9.91 -35.59 23.02
N LYS A 210 8.86 -36.31 22.62
CA LYS A 210 8.50 -36.50 21.21
C LYS A 210 8.08 -35.17 20.56
N GLN A 211 7.32 -34.33 21.27
CA GLN A 211 6.92 -33.00 20.81
C GLN A 211 8.13 -32.08 20.65
N ARG A 212 9.06 -32.08 21.62
CA ARG A 212 10.31 -31.32 21.52
C ARG A 212 11.14 -31.74 20.31
N ARG A 213 11.34 -33.04 20.12
CA ARG A 213 12.05 -33.55 18.95
C ARG A 213 11.35 -33.19 17.63
N ALA A 214 10.02 -33.31 17.58
CA ALA A 214 9.25 -32.89 16.41
C ALA A 214 9.36 -31.38 16.14
N GLN A 215 9.45 -30.56 17.19
CA GLN A 215 9.68 -29.12 17.06
C GLN A 215 11.09 -28.82 16.56
N GLU A 216 12.12 -29.48 17.10
CA GLU A 216 13.51 -29.35 16.66
C GLU A 216 13.68 -29.80 15.19
N ASP A 217 13.06 -30.92 14.82
CA ASP A 217 13.00 -31.41 13.44
C ASP A 217 12.25 -30.41 12.54
N ALA A 218 11.16 -29.79 13.01
CA ALA A 218 10.42 -28.79 12.24
C ALA A 218 11.19 -27.47 12.03
N ILE A 219 11.99 -27.05 13.02
CA ILE A 219 12.83 -25.85 12.92
C ILE A 219 13.96 -26.06 11.90
N THR A 220 14.51 -27.27 11.84
CA THR A 220 15.62 -27.60 10.93
C THR A 220 15.16 -28.16 9.58
N ALA A 221 13.90 -28.56 9.46
CA ALA A 221 13.32 -29.07 8.24
C ALA A 221 13.44 -28.05 7.10
N GLY A 222 14.04 -28.48 5.99
CA GLY A 222 14.21 -27.66 4.78
C GLY A 222 15.46 -26.79 4.75
N LEU A 223 16.23 -26.71 5.84
CA LEU A 223 17.55 -26.06 5.82
C LEU A 223 18.57 -26.97 5.11
N ILE A 224 19.42 -26.37 4.27
CA ILE A 224 20.49 -27.08 3.57
C ILE A 224 21.78 -26.92 4.37
N VAL A 225 22.49 -28.02 4.61
CA VAL A 225 23.79 -28.02 5.24
C VAL A 225 24.86 -27.72 4.18
N GLY A 226 25.59 -26.60 4.33
CA GLY A 226 26.64 -26.18 3.39
C GLY A 226 27.95 -26.96 3.46
N HIS A 227 28.10 -27.89 4.40
CA HIS A 227 29.29 -28.73 4.55
C HIS A 227 29.19 -30.01 3.71
N SER A 228 30.36 -30.53 3.28
CA SER A 228 30.45 -31.80 2.57
C SER A 228 30.08 -32.99 3.48
N LYS A 229 29.54 -34.06 2.89
CA LYS A 229 29.20 -35.30 3.62
C LYS A 229 30.42 -35.91 4.34
N ASP A 230 31.60 -35.77 3.74
CA ASP A 230 32.84 -36.32 4.29
C ASP A 230 33.24 -35.70 5.64
N SER A 231 32.80 -34.46 5.91
CA SER A 231 33.03 -33.79 7.20
C SER A 231 32.34 -34.49 8.37
N PHE A 232 31.31 -35.30 8.11
CA PHE A 232 30.52 -35.99 9.15
C PHE A 232 30.94 -37.46 9.36
N LEU A 233 31.84 -38.01 8.54
CA LEU A 233 32.22 -39.44 8.59
C LEU A 233 33.08 -39.82 9.83
N GLY A 234 33.45 -38.86 10.67
CA GLY A 234 34.32 -39.06 11.83
C GLY A 234 33.61 -39.49 13.13
N GLY A 235 32.28 -39.69 13.12
CA GLY A 235 31.52 -40.04 14.34
C GLY A 235 31.57 -38.97 15.44
N LYS A 236 31.89 -37.73 15.07
CA LYS A 236 31.95 -36.58 15.99
C LYS A 236 30.63 -35.82 15.87
N ASP A 237 29.99 -35.56 16.99
CA ASP A 237 28.84 -34.67 17.04
C ASP A 237 29.33 -33.23 16.81
N GLN A 238 28.94 -32.65 15.67
CA GLN A 238 29.31 -31.29 15.28
C GLN A 238 28.11 -30.36 15.38
N ILE A 239 28.29 -29.23 16.07
CA ILE A 239 27.27 -28.19 16.19
C ILE A 239 27.29 -27.36 14.91
N LEU A 240 26.12 -27.21 14.28
CA LEU A 240 25.93 -26.37 13.10
C LEU A 240 25.38 -25.01 13.52
N VAL A 241 25.82 -23.96 12.85
CA VAL A 241 25.38 -22.58 13.07
C VAL A 241 24.85 -22.04 11.73
N LEU A 242 23.87 -21.14 11.79
CA LEU A 242 23.34 -20.47 10.60
C LEU A 242 24.41 -19.56 9.98
N GLU A 243 24.57 -19.68 8.66
CA GLU A 243 25.39 -18.75 7.87
C GLU A 243 24.73 -17.36 7.85
N ASP A 244 25.54 -16.31 8.01
CA ASP A 244 25.04 -14.94 7.93
C ASP A 244 24.68 -14.57 6.49
N LYS A 245 23.47 -14.03 6.29
CA LYS A 245 22.97 -13.55 5.00
C LYS A 245 22.21 -12.25 5.21
N GLY A 246 22.42 -11.30 4.30
CA GLY A 246 21.64 -10.06 4.27
C GLY A 246 20.14 -10.35 4.21
N MET A 247 19.35 -9.63 5.02
CA MET A 247 17.88 -9.77 5.03
C MET A 247 17.23 -9.29 3.72
N LEU A 248 17.95 -8.44 2.99
CA LEU A 248 17.57 -7.92 1.69
C LEU A 248 18.58 -8.44 0.67
N PRO A 249 18.12 -8.88 -0.51
CA PRO A 249 19.03 -9.15 -1.60
C PRO A 249 19.77 -7.86 -1.95
N ASP A 250 21.09 -7.95 -2.10
CA ASP A 250 21.89 -6.82 -2.53
C ASP A 250 21.37 -6.37 -3.90
N PRO A 251 21.04 -5.08 -4.08
CA PRO A 251 20.49 -4.58 -5.35
C PRO A 251 21.50 -4.62 -6.51
N PHE A 252 22.74 -5.05 -6.25
CA PHE A 252 23.86 -5.05 -7.20
C PHE A 252 24.57 -6.40 -7.32
N SER A 253 23.99 -7.50 -6.81
CA SER A 253 24.52 -8.86 -7.01
C SER A 253 23.93 -9.57 -8.22
#